data_AF-A0AAD9ALY2-F1
#
_entry.id   AF-A0AAD9ALY2-F1
#
_cell.length_a   1.000
_cell.length_b   1.000
_cell.length_c   1.000
_cell.angle_alpha   90.00
_cell.angle_beta   90.00
_cell.angle_gamma   90.00
#
_symmetry.space_group_name_H-M   'P 1'
#
loop_
_entity.id
_entity.type
_entity.pdbx_description
1 polymer ?
#
loop_
_entity_poly.entity_id
_entity_poly.type
_entity_poly.pdbx_seq_one_letter_code
_entity_poly.pdbx_strand_id
1 'polypeptide(L)'
;MHASLYLLTSFLAFTSAATVDLAPRKGGSDDSGSGSSGKGSSGSNTCSVWTKVNKDLNTRFMAGDQCNDLARAAIRAIFHDCGSWDTTQGFSGGCDGSLILGKSSSAGDPDELFRNENRGLQNIAKVLQDMATQYGTSVADMIVFAGNTAIFLCPGGPKVKTFVGRKDSTANAKPGGLPDVFASASDLFALFQAKGYSAEDLAALLGAHSTSTQNFVDPSQKNASQDSTPGKWDVNYYAETYNYASQAAPKTAPPGVFVFPSDEKLATDTKTDVAAKFQGFIGQQNKWASSFSGAMEKMALFGNDKRTMTDCTDSIARV
;
A
#
# COMPACT_ATOMS: atom_id res chain seq x y z
N MET A 1 -5.82 18.81 45.22
CA MET A 1 -6.58 17.78 45.98
C MET A 1 -8.05 18.04 45.76
N HIS A 2 -8.75 17.14 45.06
CA HIS A 2 -10.15 16.76 45.24
C HIS A 2 -10.42 15.64 44.24
N ALA A 3 -10.56 14.44 44.79
CA ALA A 3 -10.94 13.22 44.09
C ALA A 3 -12.45 13.05 44.25
N SER A 4 -13.15 12.62 43.19
CA SER A 4 -14.46 11.99 43.32
C SER A 4 -14.56 10.81 42.35
N LEU A 5 -14.85 9.68 43.00
CA LEU A 5 -14.96 8.31 42.57
C LEU A 5 -16.44 8.00 42.31
N TYR A 6 -16.80 7.38 41.18
CA TYR A 6 -18.07 6.65 41.00
C TYR A 6 -17.76 5.43 40.12
N LEU A 7 -17.60 4.26 40.74
CA LEU A 7 -18.60 3.20 41.01
C LEU A 7 -18.77 2.23 39.83
N LEU A 8 -18.18 1.04 40.01
CA LEU A 8 -18.56 -0.21 39.36
C LEU A 8 -20.00 -0.59 39.70
N THR A 9 -20.76 -1.07 38.72
CA THR A 9 -21.81 -2.07 38.92
C THR A 9 -21.68 -3.17 37.87
N SER A 10 -21.48 -4.39 38.37
CA SER A 10 -21.49 -5.65 37.64
C SER A 10 -22.92 -6.04 37.21
N PHE A 11 -23.06 -6.69 36.06
CA PHE A 11 -24.12 -7.69 35.84
C PHE A 11 -23.57 -8.92 35.14
N LEU A 12 -23.82 -10.07 35.76
CA LEU A 12 -23.54 -11.41 35.26
C LEU A 12 -24.55 -11.83 34.19
N ALA A 13 -24.01 -12.50 33.17
CA ALA A 13 -24.47 -13.72 32.50
C ALA A 13 -25.93 -13.85 32.01
N PHE A 14 -26.07 -14.05 30.69
CA PHE A 14 -26.83 -15.20 30.17
C PHE A 14 -26.06 -15.85 29.02
N THR A 15 -25.78 -17.14 29.19
CA THR A 15 -25.27 -18.08 28.21
C THR A 15 -26.38 -18.48 27.23
N SER A 16 -26.06 -18.56 25.94
CA SER A 16 -26.73 -19.50 25.04
C SER A 16 -25.69 -20.08 24.09
N ALA A 17 -25.37 -21.34 24.34
CA ALA A 17 -24.69 -22.20 23.41
C ALA A 17 -25.70 -22.65 22.35
N ALA A 18 -25.42 -22.36 21.07
CA ALA A 18 -26.10 -23.01 19.96
C ALA A 18 -25.24 -24.22 19.55
N THR A 19 -25.71 -25.41 19.91
CA THR A 19 -25.22 -26.69 19.38
C THR A 19 -25.80 -26.87 17.98
N VAL A 20 -24.93 -27.01 16.98
CA VAL A 20 -25.32 -27.42 15.63
C VAL A 20 -25.14 -28.93 15.55
N ASP A 21 -26.26 -29.66 15.46
CA ASP A 21 -26.29 -31.09 15.24
C ASP A 21 -25.77 -31.44 13.84
N LEU A 22 -24.66 -32.17 13.77
CA LEU A 22 -24.17 -32.84 12.58
C LEU A 22 -24.67 -34.29 12.58
N ALA A 23 -25.66 -34.59 11.73
CA ALA A 23 -26.03 -35.96 11.42
C ALA A 23 -25.13 -36.54 10.31
N PRO A 24 -24.77 -37.84 10.36
CA PRO A 24 -23.78 -38.43 9.47
C PRO A 24 -24.41 -38.88 8.13
N ARG A 25 -23.74 -38.60 7.01
CA ARG A 25 -24.01 -39.27 5.73
C ARG A 25 -22.94 -40.33 5.46
N LYS A 26 -23.43 -41.56 5.26
CA LYS A 26 -22.69 -42.76 4.86
C LYS A 26 -22.01 -42.59 3.50
N GLY A 27 -20.85 -43.22 3.37
CA GLY A 27 -20.06 -43.28 2.14
C GLY A 27 -20.64 -44.21 1.07
N GLY A 28 -20.08 -44.06 -0.13
CA GLY A 28 -20.23 -44.93 -1.28
C GLY A 28 -19.11 -44.60 -2.27
N SER A 29 -18.36 -45.64 -2.64
CA SER A 29 -17.12 -45.64 -3.41
C SER A 29 -17.31 -45.46 -4.92
N ASP A 30 -16.24 -45.00 -5.56
CA ASP A 30 -15.74 -45.22 -6.92
C ASP A 30 -16.73 -45.35 -8.09
N ASP A 31 -16.61 -44.45 -9.08
CA ASP A 31 -16.53 -44.91 -10.47
C ASP A 31 -15.69 -43.98 -11.36
N SER A 32 -14.95 -44.62 -12.26
CA SER A 32 -13.97 -44.04 -13.17
C SER A 32 -14.67 -43.65 -14.47
N GLY A 33 -14.68 -42.36 -14.83
CA GLY A 33 -15.34 -41.89 -16.04
C GLY A 33 -14.55 -40.83 -16.78
N SER A 34 -13.77 -41.26 -17.78
CA SER A 34 -13.19 -40.41 -18.82
C SER A 34 -14.32 -39.68 -19.57
N GLY A 35 -14.37 -38.35 -19.46
CA GLY A 35 -15.34 -37.50 -20.16
C GLY A 35 -14.72 -36.17 -20.55
N SER A 36 -14.20 -36.10 -21.78
CA SER A 36 -13.90 -34.86 -22.47
C SER A 36 -15.19 -34.08 -22.71
N SER A 37 -15.31 -32.87 -22.18
CA SER A 37 -15.90 -31.68 -22.83
C SER A 37 -16.20 -30.59 -21.81
N GLY A 38 -15.75 -29.36 -22.09
CA GLY A 38 -16.08 -28.19 -21.28
C GLY A 38 -15.14 -27.03 -21.51
N LYS A 39 -15.26 -26.38 -22.68
CA LYS A 39 -14.72 -25.03 -22.91
C LYS A 39 -15.29 -24.08 -21.83
N GLY A 40 -14.50 -23.82 -20.79
CA GLY A 40 -14.72 -22.72 -19.85
C GLY A 40 -14.22 -21.42 -20.45
N SER A 41 -15.00 -20.85 -21.38
CA SER A 41 -14.81 -19.50 -21.89
C SER A 41 -15.45 -18.50 -20.92
N SER A 42 -14.70 -17.98 -19.94
CA SER A 42 -15.12 -16.78 -19.18
C SER A 42 -13.99 -15.95 -18.55
N GLY A 43 -12.71 -16.24 -18.80
CA GLY A 43 -11.58 -15.45 -18.25
C GLY A 43 -11.05 -14.34 -19.16
N SER A 44 -11.44 -14.27 -20.44
CA SER A 44 -10.68 -13.47 -21.43
C SER A 44 -11.14 -12.02 -21.59
N ASN A 45 -12.23 -11.58 -20.93
CA ASN A 45 -12.74 -10.21 -21.12
C ASN A 45 -12.30 -9.22 -20.02
N THR A 46 -12.30 -9.64 -18.74
CA THR A 46 -12.05 -8.75 -17.60
C THR A 46 -10.66 -8.11 -17.61
N CYS A 47 -9.62 -8.87 -17.99
CA CYS A 47 -8.25 -8.33 -18.03
C CYS A 47 -7.92 -7.57 -19.32
N SER A 48 -8.75 -7.65 -20.35
CA SER A 48 -8.42 -7.12 -21.68
C SER A 48 -8.25 -5.59 -21.67
N VAL A 49 -9.07 -4.87 -20.91
CA VAL A 49 -8.96 -3.41 -20.76
C VAL A 49 -7.62 -3.00 -20.15
N TRP A 50 -7.10 -3.80 -19.22
CA TRP A 50 -5.88 -3.50 -18.48
C TRP A 50 -4.61 -3.57 -19.35
N THR A 51 -4.64 -4.31 -20.46
CA THR A 51 -3.55 -4.26 -21.46
C THR A 51 -3.45 -2.88 -22.13
N LYS A 52 -4.60 -2.23 -22.37
CA LYS A 52 -4.66 -0.87 -22.95
C LYS A 52 -4.24 0.17 -21.91
N VAL A 53 -4.69 0.01 -20.67
CA VAL A 53 -4.27 0.85 -19.54
C VAL A 53 -2.75 0.74 -19.35
N ASN A 54 -2.20 -0.46 -19.30
CA ASN A 54 -0.75 -0.69 -19.16
C ASN A 54 0.06 0.00 -20.26
N LYS A 55 -0.40 -0.03 -21.51
CA LYS A 55 0.27 0.66 -22.62
C LYS A 55 0.30 2.18 -22.42
N ASP A 56 -0.80 2.77 -21.96
CA ASP A 56 -0.85 4.21 -21.66
C ASP A 56 0.07 4.56 -20.48
N LEU A 57 0.05 3.74 -19.42
CA LEU A 57 0.93 3.93 -18.27
C LEU A 57 2.42 3.83 -18.61
N ASN A 58 2.83 2.92 -19.52
CA ASN A 58 4.22 2.86 -20.02
C ASN A 58 4.68 4.19 -20.61
N THR A 59 3.79 4.88 -21.33
CA THR A 59 4.08 6.21 -21.92
C THR A 59 4.08 7.30 -20.85
N ARG A 60 3.17 7.22 -19.87
CA ARG A 60 3.00 8.27 -18.85
C ARG A 60 4.02 8.23 -17.73
N PHE A 61 4.58 7.07 -17.41
CA PHE A 61 5.39 6.86 -16.20
C PHE A 61 6.89 6.86 -16.41
N MET A 62 7.34 6.79 -17.66
CA MET A 62 8.76 6.72 -17.98
C MET A 62 9.26 8.04 -18.56
N ALA A 63 10.45 8.45 -18.14
CA ALA A 63 11.26 9.49 -18.76
C ALA A 63 12.61 8.87 -19.11
N GLY A 64 12.77 8.41 -20.36
CA GLY A 64 13.93 7.62 -20.76
C GLY A 64 13.96 6.28 -20.01
N ASP A 65 15.06 6.01 -19.32
CA ASP A 65 15.30 4.80 -18.53
C ASP A 65 14.93 4.95 -17.04
N GLN A 66 14.20 6.01 -16.66
CA GLN A 66 13.83 6.30 -15.27
C GLN A 66 12.33 6.50 -15.09
N CYS A 67 11.85 6.26 -13.88
CA CYS A 67 10.49 6.62 -13.51
C CYS A 67 10.35 8.13 -13.27
N ASN A 68 9.26 8.71 -13.75
CA ASN A 68 8.99 10.14 -13.61
C ASN A 68 8.10 10.45 -12.39
N ASP A 69 7.76 11.72 -12.22
CA ASP A 69 6.96 12.23 -11.10
C ASP A 69 5.58 11.57 -11.00
N LEU A 70 4.93 11.24 -12.13
CA LEU A 70 3.63 10.58 -12.14
C LEU A 70 3.73 9.14 -11.63
N ALA A 71 4.79 8.42 -12.01
CA ALA A 71 5.05 7.07 -11.51
C ALA A 71 5.22 7.09 -9.98
N ARG A 72 6.12 7.95 -9.48
CA ARG A 72 6.35 8.11 -8.03
C ARG A 72 5.09 8.50 -7.27
N ALA A 73 4.27 9.39 -7.85
CA ALA A 73 3.00 9.78 -7.26
C ALA A 73 1.97 8.64 -7.27
N ALA A 74 1.94 7.78 -8.30
CA ALA A 74 1.04 6.62 -8.36
C ALA A 74 1.40 5.54 -7.32
N ILE A 75 2.70 5.31 -7.12
CA ILE A 75 3.23 4.46 -6.03
C ILE A 75 2.78 4.98 -4.66
N ARG A 76 2.81 6.31 -4.45
CA ARG A 76 2.30 6.90 -3.21
C ARG A 76 0.77 6.81 -3.13
N ALA A 77 0.05 7.03 -4.23
CA ALA A 77 -1.41 7.02 -4.25
C ALA A 77 -1.99 5.67 -3.82
N ILE A 78 -1.41 4.55 -4.25
CA ILE A 78 -1.85 3.22 -3.79
C ILE A 78 -1.66 3.03 -2.28
N PHE A 79 -0.55 3.52 -1.69
CA PHE A 79 -0.38 3.51 -0.23
C PHE A 79 -1.40 4.41 0.47
N HIS A 80 -1.69 5.59 -0.07
CA HIS A 80 -2.59 6.54 0.57
C HIS A 80 -4.08 6.16 0.47
N ASP A 81 -4.49 5.45 -0.59
CA ASP A 81 -5.83 4.86 -0.70
C ASP A 81 -5.95 3.67 0.26
N CYS A 82 -5.06 2.68 0.12
CA CYS A 82 -5.15 1.43 0.87
C CYS A 82 -4.75 1.56 2.36
N GLY A 83 -3.81 2.44 2.66
CA GLY A 83 -3.04 2.45 3.91
C GLY A 83 -3.85 2.84 5.13
N SER A 84 -4.95 3.56 4.98
CA SER A 84 -5.83 3.94 6.10
C SER A 84 -6.58 2.76 6.73
N TRP A 85 -6.61 1.60 6.05
CA TRP A 85 -7.27 0.39 6.53
C TRP A 85 -6.54 -0.24 7.73
N ASP A 86 -7.31 -0.87 8.61
CA ASP A 86 -6.83 -1.75 9.68
C ASP A 86 -7.79 -2.93 9.85
N THR A 87 -7.37 -3.96 10.58
CA THR A 87 -8.14 -5.21 10.75
C THR A 87 -9.53 -5.03 11.38
N THR A 88 -9.80 -3.89 12.04
CA THR A 88 -11.12 -3.61 12.64
C THR A 88 -12.15 -3.13 11.63
N GLN A 89 -11.73 -2.73 10.42
CA GLN A 89 -12.60 -2.14 9.40
C GLN A 89 -13.25 -3.16 8.45
N GLY A 90 -12.83 -4.43 8.49
CA GLY A 90 -13.42 -5.49 7.66
C GLY A 90 -13.28 -5.21 6.16
N PHE A 91 -14.40 -5.19 5.43
CA PHE A 91 -14.46 -4.91 3.97
C PHE A 91 -14.78 -3.45 3.63
N SER A 92 -14.61 -2.54 4.59
CA SER A 92 -14.81 -1.10 4.41
C SER A 92 -13.48 -0.38 4.57
N GLY A 93 -13.27 0.69 3.82
CA GLY A 93 -11.98 1.39 3.79
C GLY A 93 -10.88 0.53 3.16
N GLY A 94 -9.73 1.16 2.89
CA GLY A 94 -8.62 0.51 2.21
C GLY A 94 -8.65 0.76 0.72
N CYS A 95 -8.37 -0.27 -0.09
CA CYS A 95 -8.29 -0.08 -1.53
C CYS A 95 -9.69 0.01 -2.15
N ASP A 96 -10.34 1.15 -2.01
CA ASP A 96 -11.72 1.38 -2.44
C ASP A 96 -11.90 2.70 -3.22
N GLY A 97 -10.79 3.37 -3.58
CA GLY A 97 -10.82 4.61 -4.36
C GLY A 97 -11.23 5.84 -3.57
N SER A 98 -11.45 5.71 -2.25
CA SER A 98 -11.83 6.81 -1.36
C SER A 98 -10.81 7.94 -1.34
N LEU A 99 -9.52 7.68 -1.61
CA LEU A 99 -8.52 8.74 -1.79
C LEU A 99 -8.97 9.81 -2.81
N ILE A 100 -9.63 9.40 -3.89
CA ILE A 100 -10.07 10.29 -4.98
C ILE A 100 -11.56 10.62 -4.84
N LEU A 101 -12.37 9.65 -4.43
CA LEU A 101 -13.83 9.73 -4.45
C LEU A 101 -14.45 10.14 -3.12
N GLY A 102 -13.71 10.01 -2.02
CA GLY A 102 -14.14 10.28 -0.65
C GLY A 102 -14.65 11.70 -0.50
N LYS A 103 -15.89 11.81 0.00
CA LYS A 103 -16.56 13.08 0.27
C LYS A 103 -16.73 13.33 1.76
N SER A 104 -16.55 14.60 2.12
CA SER A 104 -16.88 15.10 3.45
C SER A 104 -18.33 14.78 3.81
N SER A 105 -18.51 14.16 4.97
CA SER A 105 -19.82 13.89 5.57
C SER A 105 -20.05 14.68 6.86
N SER A 106 -19.05 15.45 7.31
CA SER A 106 -19.08 16.16 8.58
C SER A 106 -18.30 17.48 8.52
N ALA A 107 -18.73 18.46 9.32
CA ALA A 107 -18.04 19.74 9.44
C ALA A 107 -16.65 19.53 10.05
N GLY A 108 -15.60 19.96 9.36
CA GLY A 108 -14.21 19.87 9.82
C GLY A 108 -13.40 18.72 9.23
N ASP A 109 -14.04 17.80 8.49
CA ASP A 109 -13.34 16.80 7.68
C ASP A 109 -13.48 17.17 6.19
N PRO A 110 -12.42 17.58 5.48
CA PRO A 110 -12.51 17.82 4.04
C PRO A 110 -12.70 16.50 3.27
N ASP A 111 -13.02 16.59 1.98
CA ASP A 111 -12.86 15.46 1.06
C ASP A 111 -11.46 14.84 1.22
N GLU A 112 -11.36 13.51 1.24
CA GLU A 112 -10.14 12.80 1.64
C GLU A 112 -8.89 13.26 0.90
N LEU A 113 -8.99 13.50 -0.41
CA LEU A 113 -7.90 13.98 -1.26
C LEU A 113 -7.26 15.28 -0.74
N PHE A 114 -8.01 16.11 -0.02
CA PHE A 114 -7.58 17.42 0.47
C PHE A 114 -7.21 17.43 1.95
N ARG A 115 -7.19 16.26 2.62
CA ARG A 115 -6.57 16.15 3.94
C ARG A 115 -5.06 16.39 3.86
N ASN A 116 -4.46 16.81 4.97
CA ASN A 116 -3.07 17.27 5.01
C ASN A 116 -2.07 16.18 4.59
N GLU A 117 -2.31 14.95 5.02
CA GLU A 117 -1.54 13.76 4.70
C GLU A 117 -1.56 13.42 3.20
N ASN A 118 -2.56 13.87 2.46
CA ASN A 118 -2.74 13.61 1.02
C ASN A 118 -2.25 14.78 0.12
N ARG A 119 -1.62 15.81 0.72
CA ARG A 119 -1.03 16.91 -0.05
C ARG A 119 -0.03 16.42 -1.10
N GLY A 120 -0.17 16.93 -2.32
CA GLY A 120 0.67 16.56 -3.47
C GLY A 120 0.11 15.42 -4.33
N LEU A 121 -0.97 14.74 -3.91
CA LEU A 121 -1.60 13.67 -4.70
C LEU A 121 -2.66 14.18 -5.68
N GLN A 122 -3.02 15.47 -5.64
CA GLN A 122 -4.13 16.02 -6.43
C GLN A 122 -3.91 15.88 -7.95
N ASN A 123 -2.67 16.05 -8.42
CA ASN A 123 -2.34 15.90 -9.84
C ASN A 123 -2.50 14.45 -10.31
N ILE A 124 -1.90 13.48 -9.60
CA ILE A 124 -2.02 12.07 -9.97
C ILE A 124 -3.46 11.57 -9.80
N ALA A 125 -4.18 12.02 -8.78
CA ALA A 125 -5.59 11.70 -8.59
C ALA A 125 -6.44 12.11 -9.80
N LYS A 126 -6.22 13.31 -10.35
CA LYS A 126 -6.92 13.75 -11.56
C LYS A 126 -6.59 12.84 -12.76
N VAL A 127 -5.32 12.51 -12.97
CA VAL A 127 -4.90 11.61 -14.06
C VAL A 127 -5.55 10.24 -13.92
N LEU A 128 -5.52 9.63 -12.73
CA LEU A 128 -6.09 8.32 -12.48
C LEU A 128 -7.62 8.31 -12.62
N GLN A 129 -8.31 9.37 -12.17
CA GLN A 129 -9.75 9.51 -12.36
C GLN A 129 -10.14 9.63 -13.84
N ASP A 130 -9.38 10.41 -14.61
CA ASP A 130 -9.59 10.56 -16.06
C ASP A 130 -9.36 9.24 -16.78
N MET A 131 -8.31 8.49 -16.41
CA MET A 131 -8.04 7.17 -16.96
C MET A 131 -9.15 6.17 -16.60
N ALA A 132 -9.62 6.15 -15.35
CA ALA A 132 -10.72 5.29 -14.93
C ALA A 132 -11.98 5.55 -15.78
N THR A 133 -12.28 6.83 -16.01
CA THR A 133 -13.40 7.26 -16.87
C THR A 133 -13.18 6.83 -18.33
N GLN A 134 -11.98 7.08 -18.87
CA GLN A 134 -11.63 6.76 -20.26
C GLN A 134 -11.72 5.26 -20.57
N TYR A 135 -11.31 4.41 -19.62
CA TYR A 135 -11.24 2.96 -19.80
C TYR A 135 -12.46 2.22 -19.22
N GLY A 136 -13.38 2.91 -18.54
CA GLY A 136 -14.57 2.31 -17.95
C GLY A 136 -14.25 1.35 -16.80
N THR A 137 -13.27 1.70 -15.96
CA THR A 137 -12.88 0.93 -14.76
C THR A 137 -13.38 1.63 -13.49
N SER A 138 -13.38 0.93 -12.36
CA SER A 138 -13.48 1.62 -11.07
C SER A 138 -12.24 2.47 -10.83
N VAL A 139 -12.39 3.54 -10.07
CA VAL A 139 -11.27 4.38 -9.64
C VAL A 139 -10.35 3.59 -8.70
N ALA A 140 -10.94 2.78 -7.82
CA ALA A 140 -10.22 1.89 -6.91
C ALA A 140 -9.26 0.94 -7.65
N ASP A 141 -9.74 0.25 -8.70
CA ASP A 141 -8.87 -0.63 -9.48
C ASP A 141 -7.83 0.17 -10.28
N MET A 142 -8.18 1.38 -10.76
CA MET A 142 -7.23 2.22 -11.49
C MET A 142 -6.06 2.68 -10.59
N ILE A 143 -6.33 3.08 -9.34
CA ILE A 143 -5.29 3.42 -8.36
C ILE A 143 -4.35 2.24 -8.16
N VAL A 144 -4.90 1.05 -7.87
CA VAL A 144 -4.08 -0.12 -7.56
C VAL A 144 -3.29 -0.59 -8.78
N PHE A 145 -3.94 -0.69 -9.93
CA PHE A 145 -3.28 -1.14 -11.15
C PHE A 145 -2.18 -0.17 -11.59
N ALA A 146 -2.44 1.14 -11.51
CA ALA A 146 -1.44 2.14 -11.85
C ALA A 146 -0.27 2.14 -10.87
N GLY A 147 -0.51 2.03 -9.55
CA GLY A 147 0.55 1.93 -8.55
C GLY A 147 1.45 0.71 -8.78
N ASN A 148 0.87 -0.48 -8.98
CA ASN A 148 1.64 -1.69 -9.25
C ASN A 148 2.35 -1.65 -10.62
N THR A 149 1.75 -1.01 -11.62
CA THR A 149 2.40 -0.78 -12.92
C THR A 149 3.61 0.15 -12.75
N ALA A 150 3.45 1.25 -12.01
CA ALA A 150 4.54 2.16 -11.72
C ALA A 150 5.70 1.44 -11.02
N ILE A 151 5.43 0.64 -9.97
CA ILE A 151 6.44 -0.20 -9.30
C ILE A 151 7.20 -1.05 -10.33
N PHE A 152 6.50 -1.80 -11.19
CA PHE A 152 7.13 -2.68 -12.17
C PHE A 152 7.93 -1.95 -13.26
N LEU A 153 7.45 -0.78 -13.68
CA LEU A 153 8.10 0.03 -14.73
C LEU A 153 9.33 0.79 -14.21
N CYS A 154 9.36 1.16 -12.94
CA CYS A 154 10.59 1.68 -12.31
C CYS A 154 11.72 0.64 -12.48
N PRO A 155 12.91 1.02 -12.98
CA PRO A 155 14.03 0.09 -13.15
C PRO A 155 14.39 -0.61 -11.83
N GLY A 156 14.44 -1.94 -11.83
CA GLY A 156 14.70 -2.74 -10.62
C GLY A 156 13.46 -3.12 -9.81
N GLY A 157 12.28 -2.61 -10.17
CA GLY A 157 11.05 -2.85 -9.43
C GLY A 157 10.47 -4.26 -9.62
N PRO A 158 9.97 -4.89 -8.54
CA PRO A 158 9.37 -6.22 -8.62
C PRO A 158 7.99 -6.17 -9.28
N LYS A 159 7.56 -7.30 -9.83
CA LYS A 159 6.18 -7.47 -10.28
C LYS A 159 5.31 -7.87 -9.09
N VAL A 160 4.34 -7.03 -8.75
CA VAL A 160 3.36 -7.29 -7.67
C VAL A 160 2.13 -7.97 -8.26
N LYS A 161 1.61 -9.01 -7.58
CA LYS A 161 0.36 -9.63 -8.00
C LYS A 161 -0.78 -8.62 -7.93
N THR A 162 -1.50 -8.49 -9.03
CA THR A 162 -2.49 -7.43 -9.21
C THR A 162 -3.84 -8.02 -9.54
N PHE A 163 -4.75 -7.92 -8.57
CA PHE A 163 -6.13 -8.36 -8.69
C PHE A 163 -7.03 -7.16 -8.96
N VAL A 164 -8.09 -7.34 -9.75
CA VAL A 164 -9.11 -6.32 -10.07
C VAL A 164 -10.50 -6.80 -9.70
N GLY A 165 -11.43 -5.88 -9.50
CA GLY A 165 -12.79 -6.13 -9.02
C GLY A 165 -13.19 -5.28 -7.81
N ARG A 166 -12.45 -4.22 -7.49
CA ARG A 166 -12.77 -3.31 -6.37
C ARG A 166 -14.01 -2.50 -6.66
N LYS A 167 -14.77 -2.23 -5.61
CA LYS A 167 -15.92 -1.31 -5.65
C LYS A 167 -15.47 0.06 -5.19
N ASP A 168 -15.87 1.07 -5.93
CA ASP A 168 -15.64 2.47 -5.56
C ASP A 168 -16.45 2.84 -4.30
N SER A 169 -15.82 3.61 -3.41
CA SER A 169 -16.42 4.18 -2.20
C SER A 169 -16.37 5.70 -2.25
N THR A 170 -17.47 6.35 -1.90
CA THR A 170 -17.53 7.81 -1.71
C THR A 170 -17.42 8.22 -0.25
N ALA A 171 -17.25 7.26 0.67
CA ALA A 171 -17.00 7.54 2.07
C ALA A 171 -15.51 7.80 2.25
N ASN A 172 -15.16 8.91 2.90
CA ASN A 172 -13.78 9.14 3.33
C ASN A 172 -13.26 7.96 4.15
N ALA A 173 -11.99 7.60 3.97
CA ALA A 173 -11.30 6.68 4.85
C ALA A 173 -11.23 7.21 6.29
N LYS A 174 -11.11 6.30 7.26
CA LYS A 174 -10.94 6.63 8.67
C LYS A 174 -9.66 7.46 8.88
N PRO A 175 -9.73 8.64 9.52
CA PRO A 175 -8.54 9.46 9.77
C PRO A 175 -7.58 8.77 10.76
N GLY A 176 -6.30 9.14 10.69
CA GLY A 176 -5.25 8.59 11.57
C GLY A 176 -4.77 7.19 11.19
N GLY A 177 -5.20 6.66 10.05
CA GLY A 177 -4.75 5.35 9.54
C GLY A 177 -3.41 5.38 8.80
N LEU A 178 -2.89 6.57 8.45
CA LEU A 178 -1.62 6.78 7.73
C LEU A 178 -0.50 7.23 8.70
N PRO A 179 0.77 6.87 8.41
CA PRO A 179 1.91 7.22 9.25
C PRO A 179 2.22 8.72 9.23
N ASP A 180 2.63 9.25 10.38
CA ASP A 180 3.18 10.60 10.50
C ASP A 180 4.71 10.56 10.40
N VAL A 181 5.27 11.48 9.62
CA VAL A 181 6.71 11.55 9.31
C VAL A 181 7.58 11.87 10.54
N PHE A 182 6.98 12.33 11.64
CA PHE A 182 7.64 12.63 12.91
C PHE A 182 7.31 11.62 14.02
N ALA A 183 6.49 10.61 13.75
CA ALA A 183 6.14 9.58 14.72
C ALA A 183 7.37 8.79 15.21
N SER A 184 7.22 8.09 16.34
CA SER A 184 8.24 7.17 16.83
C SER A 184 8.24 5.85 16.04
N ALA A 185 9.37 5.13 16.05
CA ALA A 185 9.43 3.82 15.40
C ALA A 185 8.41 2.82 16.00
N SER A 186 8.18 2.88 17.31
CA SER A 186 7.19 2.05 18.00
C SER A 186 5.76 2.37 17.57
N ASP A 187 5.40 3.65 17.44
CA ASP A 187 4.05 4.06 17.00
C ASP A 187 3.81 3.66 15.53
N LEU A 188 4.82 3.84 14.68
CA LEU A 188 4.77 3.43 13.27
C LEU A 188 4.63 1.92 13.15
N PHE A 189 5.38 1.15 13.95
CA PHE A 189 5.24 -0.30 13.93
C PHE A 189 3.88 -0.76 14.45
N ALA A 190 3.37 -0.17 15.55
CA ALA A 190 2.04 -0.46 16.07
C ALA A 190 0.94 -0.17 15.04
N LEU A 191 1.05 0.94 14.31
CA LEU A 191 0.13 1.30 13.23
C LEU A 191 0.09 0.22 12.14
N PHE A 192 1.25 -0.33 11.75
CA PHE A 192 1.34 -1.39 10.74
C PHE A 192 0.89 -2.76 11.29
N GLN A 193 1.16 -3.06 12.55
CA GLN A 193 0.65 -4.26 13.23
C GLN A 193 -0.88 -4.30 13.26
N ALA A 194 -1.54 -3.14 13.43
CA ALA A 194 -3.00 -3.06 13.36
C ALA A 194 -3.57 -3.46 11.98
N LYS A 195 -2.75 -3.40 10.92
CA LYS A 195 -3.05 -3.86 9.54
C LYS A 195 -2.59 -5.31 9.30
N GLY A 196 -2.09 -5.96 10.35
CA GLY A 196 -1.55 -7.31 10.36
C GLY A 196 -0.12 -7.42 9.83
N TYR A 197 0.62 -6.33 9.67
CA TYR A 197 2.00 -6.39 9.16
C TYR A 197 3.03 -6.78 10.22
N SER A 198 4.04 -7.52 9.77
CA SER A 198 5.26 -7.80 10.52
C SER A 198 6.26 -6.64 10.43
N ALA A 199 7.32 -6.70 11.24
CA ALA A 199 8.42 -5.75 11.17
C ALA A 199 9.13 -5.79 9.80
N GLU A 200 9.18 -6.98 9.18
CA GLU A 200 9.77 -7.15 7.85
C GLU A 200 8.91 -6.53 6.76
N ASP A 201 7.59 -6.64 6.86
CA ASP A 201 6.68 -6.01 5.91
C ASP A 201 6.80 -4.48 5.95
N LEU A 202 6.82 -3.87 7.15
CA LEU A 202 7.04 -2.43 7.30
C LEU A 202 8.40 -2.03 6.74
N ALA A 203 9.47 -2.73 7.13
CA ALA A 203 10.82 -2.46 6.61
C ALA A 203 10.91 -2.60 5.09
N ALA A 204 10.20 -3.57 4.50
CA ALA A 204 10.17 -3.77 3.06
C ALA A 204 9.43 -2.63 2.35
N LEU A 205 8.22 -2.27 2.82
CA LEU A 205 7.40 -1.21 2.23
C LEU A 205 8.08 0.17 2.24
N LEU A 206 8.93 0.46 3.25
CA LEU A 206 9.76 1.67 3.26
C LEU A 206 10.67 1.80 2.03
N GLY A 207 11.04 0.70 1.38
CA GLY A 207 11.84 0.74 0.16
C GLY A 207 11.16 1.46 -1.00
N ALA A 208 9.84 1.72 -0.94
CA ALA A 208 9.18 2.62 -1.88
C ALA A 208 9.77 4.04 -1.89
N HIS A 209 10.45 4.44 -0.82
CA HIS A 209 11.18 5.70 -0.75
C HIS A 209 12.42 5.74 -1.66
N SER A 210 12.89 4.61 -2.20
CA SER A 210 13.95 4.60 -3.22
C SER A 210 13.54 5.35 -4.50
N THR A 211 12.24 5.49 -4.77
CA THR A 211 11.76 6.43 -5.79
C THR A 211 10.72 7.39 -5.21
N SER A 212 11.14 8.27 -4.32
CA SER A 212 10.31 9.36 -3.82
C SER A 212 11.06 10.69 -3.73
N THR A 213 10.28 11.76 -3.59
CA THR A 213 10.76 13.13 -3.35
C THR A 213 9.85 13.80 -2.34
N GLN A 214 10.41 14.69 -1.51
CA GLN A 214 9.64 15.44 -0.53
C GLN A 214 9.41 16.90 -0.95
N ASN A 215 8.23 17.43 -0.65
CA ASN A 215 7.85 18.82 -0.98
C ASN A 215 7.40 19.65 0.22
N PHE A 216 7.04 18.99 1.32
CA PHE A 216 6.25 19.60 2.39
C PHE A 216 6.80 19.38 3.79
N VAL A 217 7.73 18.42 3.98
CA VAL A 217 8.32 18.14 5.29
C VAL A 217 9.34 19.22 5.62
N ASP A 218 10.22 19.51 4.66
CA ASP A 218 11.09 20.69 4.69
C ASP A 218 10.95 21.45 3.36
N PRO A 219 10.15 22.53 3.31
CA PRO A 219 9.98 23.33 2.11
C PRO A 219 11.26 23.95 1.57
N SER A 220 12.32 24.10 2.39
CA SER A 220 13.61 24.64 1.93
C SER A 220 14.40 23.62 1.09
N GLN A 221 14.08 22.33 1.22
CA GLN A 221 14.69 21.22 0.48
C GLN A 221 13.70 20.60 -0.52
N LYS A 222 12.76 21.40 -1.05
CA LYS A 222 11.74 20.93 -1.97
C LYS A 222 12.35 20.14 -3.14
N ASN A 223 11.72 19.02 -3.49
CA ASN A 223 12.14 18.05 -4.49
C ASN A 223 13.37 17.21 -4.12
N ALA A 224 13.92 17.34 -2.91
CA ALA A 224 14.95 16.42 -2.44
C ALA A 224 14.39 14.99 -2.40
N SER A 225 15.17 14.04 -2.91
CA SER A 225 14.84 12.62 -2.95
C SER A 225 15.16 11.93 -1.63
N GLN A 226 14.63 10.72 -1.43
CA GLN A 226 14.95 9.93 -0.22
C GLN A 226 16.20 9.06 -0.39
N ASP A 227 16.71 8.94 -1.62
CA ASP A 227 18.04 8.39 -1.91
C ASP A 227 18.70 9.12 -3.10
N SER A 228 19.93 8.76 -3.43
CA SER A 228 20.69 9.36 -4.54
C SER A 228 20.22 8.94 -5.95
N THR A 229 19.27 8.02 -6.06
CA THR A 229 18.82 7.39 -7.30
C THR A 229 17.28 7.38 -7.46
N PRO A 230 16.57 8.52 -7.33
CA PRO A 230 15.10 8.58 -7.23
C PRO A 230 14.31 8.08 -8.45
N GLY A 231 15.00 7.79 -9.56
CA GLY A 231 14.44 7.22 -10.78
C GLY A 231 14.54 5.69 -10.86
N LYS A 232 15.14 5.02 -9.87
CA LYS A 232 15.43 3.58 -9.85
C LYS A 232 14.90 2.95 -8.57
N TRP A 233 14.32 1.78 -8.71
CA TRP A 233 13.76 1.00 -7.61
C TRP A 233 14.83 0.03 -7.09
N ASP A 234 15.78 0.57 -6.32
CA ASP A 234 16.93 -0.17 -5.79
C ASP A 234 16.99 -0.12 -4.25
N VAL A 235 18.11 -0.56 -3.68
CA VAL A 235 18.31 -0.65 -2.23
C VAL A 235 19.32 0.37 -1.68
N ASN A 236 19.69 1.40 -2.46
CA ASN A 236 20.59 2.46 -2.01
C ASN A 236 19.97 3.23 -0.83
N TYR A 237 18.66 3.47 -0.88
CA TYR A 237 17.86 4.03 0.21
C TYR A 237 18.19 3.45 1.60
N TYR A 238 18.31 2.12 1.71
CA TYR A 238 18.57 1.47 2.99
C TYR A 238 19.96 1.83 3.55
N ALA A 239 20.99 1.78 2.70
CA ALA A 239 22.35 2.10 3.12
C ALA A 239 22.50 3.59 3.45
N GLU A 240 21.98 4.47 2.60
CA GLU A 240 22.07 5.92 2.76
C GLU A 240 21.34 6.41 4.02
N THR A 241 20.11 5.92 4.25
CA THR A 241 19.32 6.25 5.43
C THR A 241 19.98 5.74 6.70
N TYR A 242 20.46 4.49 6.72
CA TYR A 242 21.13 3.92 7.90
C TYR A 242 22.44 4.66 8.22
N ASN A 243 23.25 4.95 7.19
CA ASN A 243 24.51 5.69 7.35
C ASN A 243 24.26 7.11 7.86
N TYR A 244 23.22 7.80 7.37
CA TYR A 244 22.80 9.09 7.92
C TYR A 244 22.36 8.98 9.37
N ALA A 245 21.46 8.04 9.67
CA ALA A 245 20.88 7.87 11.00
C ALA A 245 21.94 7.57 12.07
N SER A 246 23.01 6.86 11.69
CA SER A 246 24.11 6.44 12.57
C SER A 246 25.18 7.52 12.83
N GLN A 247 25.11 8.68 12.17
CA GLN A 247 26.07 9.78 12.38
C GLN A 247 25.86 10.50 13.72
N ALA A 248 26.95 10.98 14.31
CA ALA A 248 26.90 12.02 15.33
C ALA A 248 26.49 13.36 14.69
N ALA A 249 25.81 14.23 15.45
CA ALA A 249 25.43 15.54 14.95
C ALA A 249 26.65 16.48 14.77
N PRO A 250 26.66 17.37 13.77
CA PRO A 250 25.64 17.53 12.72
C PRO A 250 25.71 16.42 11.66
N LYS A 251 24.54 15.94 11.25
CA LYS A 251 24.41 14.86 10.24
C LYS A 251 24.46 15.43 8.82
N THR A 252 25.06 14.68 7.90
CA THR A 252 25.15 15.04 6.48
C THR A 252 24.60 13.91 5.63
N ALA A 253 23.54 14.18 4.88
CA ALA A 253 22.99 13.27 3.88
C ALA A 253 23.75 13.42 2.54
N PRO A 254 23.68 12.43 1.62
CA PRO A 254 24.19 12.60 0.26
C PRO A 254 23.59 13.84 -0.43
N PRO A 255 24.31 14.45 -1.39
CA PRO A 255 23.78 15.61 -2.11
C PRO A 255 22.41 15.35 -2.74
N GLY A 256 21.44 16.24 -2.49
CA GLY A 256 20.08 16.11 -3.01
C GLY A 256 19.17 15.17 -2.22
N VAL A 257 19.69 14.48 -1.19
CA VAL A 257 18.95 13.53 -0.37
C VAL A 257 18.41 14.19 0.90
N PHE A 258 17.14 13.93 1.18
CA PHE A 258 16.45 14.26 2.42
C PHE A 258 15.99 12.98 3.12
N VAL A 259 16.54 12.72 4.31
CA VAL A 259 16.12 11.58 5.14
C VAL A 259 14.95 12.01 6.01
N PHE A 260 13.81 11.32 5.90
CA PHE A 260 12.67 11.60 6.76
C PHE A 260 12.99 11.28 8.23
N PRO A 261 12.53 12.11 9.20
CA PRO A 261 12.71 11.83 10.62
C PRO A 261 12.15 10.47 11.07
N SER A 262 11.08 9.98 10.44
CA SER A 262 10.52 8.64 10.66
C SER A 262 11.48 7.54 10.21
N ASP A 263 12.07 7.69 9.02
CA ASP A 263 12.92 6.70 8.39
C ASP A 263 14.25 6.57 9.15
N GLU A 264 14.78 7.71 9.61
CA GLU A 264 15.94 7.77 10.50
C GLU A 264 15.73 6.92 11.77
N LYS A 265 14.56 7.07 12.40
CA LYS A 265 14.19 6.30 13.61
C LYS A 265 13.99 4.82 13.26
N LEU A 266 13.27 4.51 12.19
CA LEU A 266 13.00 3.12 11.79
C LEU A 266 14.26 2.36 11.38
N ALA A 267 15.29 3.05 10.89
CA ALA A 267 16.57 2.44 10.51
C ALA A 267 17.44 2.04 11.72
N THR A 268 17.23 2.63 12.91
CA THR A 268 18.14 2.51 14.06
C THR A 268 17.48 2.15 15.39
N ASP A 269 16.17 2.32 15.55
CA ASP A 269 15.46 2.02 16.80
C ASP A 269 15.43 0.50 17.07
N THR A 270 16.07 0.09 18.17
CA THR A 270 16.22 -1.31 18.58
C THR A 270 15.10 -1.82 19.48
N LYS A 271 14.06 -1.02 19.77
CA LYS A 271 12.92 -1.46 20.59
C LYS A 271 11.96 -2.35 19.79
N THR A 272 12.07 -2.31 18.46
CA THR A 272 11.31 -3.17 17.55
C THR A 272 12.29 -3.90 16.62
N ASP A 273 11.84 -4.98 15.99
CA ASP A 273 12.65 -5.70 15.01
C ASP A 273 12.77 -4.95 13.67
N VAL A 274 12.11 -3.80 13.50
CA VAL A 274 12.05 -3.09 12.20
C VAL A 274 13.44 -2.64 11.76
N ALA A 275 14.27 -2.09 12.67
CA ALA A 275 15.63 -1.66 12.34
C ALA A 275 16.50 -2.83 11.87
N ALA A 276 16.40 -4.00 12.53
CA ALA A 276 17.13 -5.19 12.11
C ALA A 276 16.69 -5.68 10.72
N LYS A 277 15.38 -5.61 10.42
CA LYS A 277 14.85 -5.95 9.09
C LYS A 277 15.26 -4.95 8.03
N PHE A 278 15.21 -3.65 8.34
CA PHE A 278 15.65 -2.54 7.49
C PHE A 278 17.12 -2.71 7.08
N GLN A 279 18.01 -2.89 8.05
CA GLN A 279 19.44 -3.12 7.81
C GLN A 279 19.68 -4.40 7.01
N GLY A 280 18.83 -5.41 7.20
CA GLY A 280 18.85 -6.66 6.45
C GLY A 280 18.52 -6.54 4.96
N PHE A 281 18.13 -5.36 4.46
CA PHE A 281 17.94 -5.08 3.02
C PHE A 281 19.11 -4.33 2.37
N ILE A 282 20.08 -3.86 3.16
CA ILE A 282 21.28 -3.16 2.64
C ILE A 282 22.04 -4.07 1.66
N GLY A 283 22.12 -3.65 0.39
CA GLY A 283 22.78 -4.42 -0.67
C GLY A 283 22.05 -5.71 -1.07
N GLN A 284 20.82 -5.94 -0.61
CA GLN A 284 20.08 -7.20 -0.80
C GLN A 284 18.86 -7.02 -1.72
N GLN A 285 19.09 -6.63 -2.98
CA GLN A 285 18.04 -6.33 -3.97
C GLN A 285 16.97 -7.44 -4.07
N ASN A 286 17.38 -8.69 -4.26
CA ASN A 286 16.43 -9.79 -4.48
C ASN A 286 15.59 -10.11 -3.24
N LYS A 287 16.21 -10.03 -2.05
CA LYS A 287 15.52 -10.23 -0.78
C LYS A 287 14.47 -9.14 -0.58
N TRP A 288 14.88 -7.88 -0.76
CA TRP A 288 13.96 -6.75 -0.68
C TRP A 288 12.82 -6.85 -1.69
N ALA A 289 13.13 -7.11 -2.97
CA ALA A 289 12.12 -7.27 -4.02
C ALA A 289 11.07 -8.34 -3.68
N SER A 290 11.51 -9.48 -3.13
CA SER A 290 10.61 -10.54 -2.66
C SER A 290 9.73 -10.06 -1.50
N SER A 291 10.32 -9.52 -0.43
CA SER A 291 9.57 -9.06 0.75
C SER A 291 8.62 -7.91 0.41
N PHE A 292 9.07 -6.95 -0.40
CA PHE A 292 8.27 -5.82 -0.88
C PHE A 292 7.07 -6.30 -1.69
N SER A 293 7.28 -7.21 -2.65
CA SER A 293 6.18 -7.70 -3.49
C SER A 293 5.09 -8.41 -2.68
N GLY A 294 5.47 -9.20 -1.66
CA GLY A 294 4.53 -9.86 -0.77
C GLY A 294 3.76 -8.89 0.13
N ALA A 295 4.46 -7.90 0.72
CA ALA A 295 3.83 -6.87 1.54
C ALA A 295 2.90 -5.98 0.69
N MET A 296 3.31 -5.62 -0.53
CA MET A 296 2.52 -4.80 -1.44
C MET A 296 1.28 -5.54 -1.98
N GLU A 297 1.38 -6.85 -2.27
CA GLU A 297 0.20 -7.68 -2.59
C GLU A 297 -0.82 -7.64 -1.45
N LYS A 298 -0.36 -7.77 -0.20
CA LYS A 298 -1.24 -7.69 0.97
C LYS A 298 -1.91 -6.32 1.09
N MET A 299 -1.15 -5.24 0.93
CA MET A 299 -1.71 -3.87 0.96
C MET A 299 -2.78 -3.68 -0.09
N ALA A 300 -2.50 -4.11 -1.32
CA ALA A 300 -3.41 -4.00 -2.45
C ALA A 300 -4.73 -4.77 -2.23
N LEU A 301 -4.81 -5.65 -1.23
CA LEU A 301 -6.01 -6.41 -0.87
C LEU A 301 -6.73 -5.87 0.37
N PHE A 302 -6.26 -4.80 0.99
CA PHE A 302 -6.94 -4.19 2.13
C PHE A 302 -8.38 -3.78 1.77
N GLY A 303 -9.33 -4.18 2.62
CA GLY A 303 -10.77 -4.00 2.40
C GLY A 303 -11.40 -4.96 1.38
N ASN A 304 -10.65 -5.91 0.80
CA ASN A 304 -11.13 -6.70 -0.34
C ASN A 304 -10.95 -8.23 -0.16
N ASP A 305 -11.92 -9.02 -0.63
CA ASP A 305 -11.82 -10.48 -0.65
C ASP A 305 -11.23 -10.96 -1.98
N LYS A 306 -9.95 -11.34 -1.95
CA LYS A 306 -9.20 -11.90 -3.08
C LYS A 306 -9.95 -12.99 -3.85
N ARG A 307 -10.78 -13.81 -3.19
CA ARG A 307 -11.52 -14.92 -3.81
C ARG A 307 -12.59 -14.46 -4.79
N THR A 308 -13.01 -13.20 -4.68
CA THR A 308 -14.02 -12.58 -5.55
C THR A 308 -13.41 -11.72 -6.66
N MET A 309 -12.09 -11.61 -6.69
CA MET A 309 -11.35 -10.76 -7.62
C MET A 309 -10.73 -11.58 -8.76
N THR A 310 -10.40 -10.90 -9.86
CA THR A 310 -9.73 -11.49 -11.02
C THR A 310 -8.25 -11.16 -11.00
N ASP A 311 -7.37 -12.16 -11.16
CA ASP A 311 -5.93 -11.93 -11.34
C ASP A 311 -5.65 -11.37 -12.72
N CYS A 312 -5.16 -10.13 -12.79
CA CYS A 312 -4.75 -9.47 -14.03
C CYS A 312 -3.26 -9.10 -14.00
N THR A 313 -2.44 -9.80 -13.20
CA THR A 313 -0.99 -9.57 -13.07
C THR A 313 -0.27 -9.57 -14.42
N ASP A 314 -0.69 -10.43 -15.35
CA ASP A 314 -0.08 -10.54 -16.68
C ASP A 314 -0.37 -9.35 -17.60
N SER A 315 -1.33 -8.49 -17.23
CA SER A 315 -1.58 -7.24 -17.97
C SER A 315 -0.51 -6.17 -17.73
N ILE A 316 0.28 -6.30 -16.66
CA ILE A 316 1.40 -5.41 -16.36
C ILE A 316 2.63 -5.89 -17.11
N ALA A 317 3.13 -5.10 -18.05
CA ALA A 317 4.29 -5.43 -18.89
C ALA A 317 4.98 -4.17 -19.41
N ARG A 318 6.29 -4.27 -19.69
CA ARG A 318 7.02 -3.23 -20.43
C ARG A 318 6.70 -3.42 -21.92
N VAL A 319 6.15 -2.40 -22.57
CA VAL A 319 5.64 -2.47 -23.95
C VAL A 319 5.94 -1.23 -24.75
#